data_AF-K1TJG0-F1
#
_entry.id   AF-K1TJG0-F1
#
_cell.length_a   1.000
_cell.length_b   1.000
_cell.length_c   1.000
_cell.angle_alpha   90.00
_cell.angle_beta   90.00
_cell.angle_gamma   90.00
#
_symmetry.space_group_name_H-M   'P 1'
#
loop_
_entity.id
_entity.type
_entity.pdbx_description
1 polymer ?
#
loop_
_entity_poly.entity_id
_entity_poly.type
_entity_poly.pdbx_seq_one_letter_code
_entity_poly.pdbx_strand_id
1 'polypeptide(L)'
;MCLLLTLVLALSLCAIPAAAADTQTRSDDPVVFVHGLFGWGQRDKIFSIMPYWGMTTGSLPDYLATQGYETYAASVGPLSSAWDRACELYAQLVGARTDYGVKHAQDFGHERYGIDYETPLFEGWGTQRAVNLVGHSFGGATTRLFLEILTNGCPEEVAAAKAAGVAPSPFFLGGKGSWVHSLTAIAAPHNGTTFIEANSDF
;
A
#
# COMPACT_ATOMS: atom_id res chain seq x y z
N MET A 1 43.67 10.65 1.28
CA MET A 1 42.29 10.79 1.79
C MET A 1 41.23 10.00 1.02
N CYS A 2 41.44 9.60 -0.25
CA CYS A 2 40.41 8.88 -1.02
C CYS A 2 40.41 7.35 -0.79
N LEU A 3 41.59 6.73 -0.71
CA LEU A 3 41.74 5.27 -0.50
C LEU A 3 41.30 4.78 0.88
N LEU A 4 41.50 5.59 1.93
CA LEU A 4 41.09 5.23 3.30
C LEU A 4 39.56 5.28 3.46
N LEU A 5 38.89 6.23 2.80
CA LEU A 5 37.44 6.37 2.83
C LEU A 5 36.74 5.23 2.09
N THR A 6 37.28 4.83 0.92
CA THR A 6 36.78 3.67 0.17
C THR A 6 36.99 2.36 0.93
N LEU A 7 38.10 2.23 1.68
CA LEU A 7 38.35 1.03 2.49
C LEU A 7 37.41 0.97 3.70
N VAL A 8 37.15 2.11 4.37
CA VAL A 8 36.20 2.20 5.49
C VAL A 8 34.77 1.93 5.03
N LEU A 9 34.36 2.44 3.87
CA LEU A 9 33.04 2.13 3.27
C LEU A 9 32.94 0.65 2.87
N ALA A 10 33.95 0.09 2.22
CA ALA A 10 33.97 -1.34 1.85
C ALA A 10 33.97 -2.26 3.08
N LEU A 11 34.71 -1.91 4.14
CA LEU A 11 34.72 -2.64 5.41
C LEU A 11 33.42 -2.49 6.20
N SER A 12 32.72 -1.35 6.08
CA SER A 12 31.40 -1.17 6.68
C SER A 12 30.30 -2.02 6.01
N LEU A 13 30.44 -2.32 4.72
CA LEU A 13 29.55 -3.29 4.03
C LEU A 13 29.83 -4.74 4.47
N CYS A 14 31.07 -5.06 4.86
CA CYS A 14 31.45 -6.40 5.33
C CYS A 14 31.18 -6.64 6.83
N ALA A 15 30.71 -5.63 7.56
CA ALA A 15 30.47 -5.70 9.01
C ALA A 15 28.99 -5.55 9.38
N ILE A 16 28.07 -5.84 8.47
CA ILE A 16 26.71 -6.20 8.89
C ILE A 16 26.85 -7.59 9.50
N PRO A 17 26.65 -7.77 10.82
CA PRO A 17 26.66 -9.11 11.39
C PRO A 17 25.66 -9.95 10.60
N ALA A 18 26.15 -11.05 10.04
CA ALA A 18 25.33 -12.11 9.49
C ALA A 18 24.23 -12.40 10.52
N ALA A 19 22.98 -12.18 10.11
CA ALA A 19 21.74 -12.42 10.84
C ALA A 19 21.97 -12.73 12.32
N ALA A 20 21.87 -11.71 13.18
CA ALA A 20 21.49 -11.98 14.55
C ALA A 20 20.26 -12.90 14.47
N ALA A 21 20.35 -14.10 15.04
CA ALA A 21 19.21 -15.00 15.07
C ALA A 21 18.07 -14.22 15.72
N ASP A 22 17.06 -13.88 14.92
CA ASP A 22 15.92 -13.08 15.36
C ASP A 22 15.18 -13.90 16.41
N THR A 23 15.49 -13.62 17.68
CA THR A 23 14.75 -14.14 18.84
C THR A 23 13.47 -13.32 19.09
N GLN A 24 13.20 -12.33 18.24
CA GLN A 24 11.98 -11.54 18.29
C GLN A 24 10.80 -12.40 17.83
N THR A 25 9.75 -12.46 18.65
CA THR A 25 8.49 -13.12 18.30
C THR A 25 7.96 -12.53 17.00
N ARG A 26 8.02 -13.31 15.93
CA ARG A 26 7.47 -12.97 14.61
C ARG A 26 5.97 -12.72 14.76
N SER A 27 5.48 -11.58 14.26
CA SER A 27 4.03 -11.41 14.09
C SER A 27 3.56 -12.29 12.94
N ASP A 28 2.43 -12.98 13.12
CA ASP A 28 1.78 -13.76 12.06
C ASP A 28 0.87 -12.88 11.15
N ASP A 29 0.86 -11.56 11.37
CA ASP A 29 0.13 -10.59 10.54
C ASP A 29 0.82 -10.38 9.18
N PRO A 30 0.13 -10.58 8.03
CA PRO A 30 0.72 -10.44 6.71
C PRO A 30 1.23 -9.03 6.40
N VAL A 31 2.27 -8.93 5.56
CA VAL A 31 2.81 -7.66 5.07
C VAL A 31 2.28 -7.37 3.67
N VAL A 32 1.63 -6.22 3.51
CA VAL A 32 1.17 -5.74 2.20
C VAL A 32 1.98 -4.51 1.78
N PHE A 33 2.70 -4.68 0.69
CA PHE A 33 3.50 -3.66 0.05
C PHE A 33 2.66 -2.83 -0.93
N VAL A 34 2.69 -1.51 -0.81
CA VAL A 34 1.92 -0.55 -1.61
C VAL A 34 2.87 0.37 -2.37
N HIS A 35 2.92 0.22 -3.69
CA HIS A 35 3.86 0.96 -4.54
C HIS A 35 3.52 2.45 -4.66
N GLY A 36 4.44 3.25 -5.21
CA GLY A 36 4.25 4.69 -5.45
C GLY A 36 3.63 4.99 -6.82
N LEU A 37 3.85 6.22 -7.29
CA LEU A 37 3.53 6.60 -8.67
C LEU A 37 4.32 5.72 -9.65
N PHE A 38 3.71 5.40 -10.79
CA PHE A 38 4.28 4.54 -11.84
C PHE A 38 4.68 3.13 -11.40
N GLY A 39 4.27 2.69 -10.21
CA GLY A 39 4.50 1.33 -9.74
C GLY A 39 3.42 0.35 -10.18
N TRP A 40 3.62 -0.91 -9.80
CA TRP A 40 2.73 -2.02 -10.08
C TRP A 40 2.83 -3.09 -8.98
N GLY A 41 1.80 -3.91 -8.82
CA GLY A 41 1.70 -4.97 -7.83
C GLY A 41 1.52 -6.36 -8.46
N GLN A 42 1.32 -7.37 -7.63
CA GLN A 42 1.34 -8.78 -8.04
C GLN A 42 0.21 -9.20 -9.00
N ARG A 43 -0.87 -8.41 -9.08
CA ARG A 43 -1.98 -8.65 -10.03
C ARG A 43 -1.71 -8.01 -11.40
N ASP A 44 -0.67 -7.18 -11.52
CA ASP A 44 -0.25 -6.59 -12.78
C ASP A 44 0.71 -7.52 -13.53
N LYS A 45 0.46 -7.75 -14.83
CA LYS A 45 1.26 -8.67 -15.65
C LYS A 45 2.74 -8.33 -15.70
N ILE A 46 3.10 -7.05 -15.55
CA ILE A 46 4.50 -6.61 -15.56
C ILE A 46 5.27 -7.06 -14.32
N PHE A 47 4.58 -7.31 -13.19
CA PHE A 47 5.23 -7.70 -11.94
C PHE A 47 5.99 -9.03 -12.04
N SER A 48 5.45 -10.00 -12.79
CA SER A 48 6.13 -11.29 -13.01
C SER A 48 7.37 -11.19 -13.91
N ILE A 49 7.51 -10.08 -14.63
CA ILE A 49 8.68 -9.81 -15.50
C ILE A 49 9.71 -8.97 -14.73
N MET A 50 9.24 -7.95 -14.02
CA MET A 50 10.07 -7.00 -13.29
C MET A 50 9.32 -6.57 -12.03
N PRO A 51 9.59 -7.16 -10.86
CA PRO A 51 8.87 -6.80 -9.64
C PRO A 51 9.27 -5.37 -9.22
N TYR A 52 8.28 -4.51 -8.94
CA TYR A 52 8.56 -3.16 -8.42
C TYR A 52 9.40 -3.20 -7.13
N TRP A 53 9.09 -4.17 -6.27
CA TRP A 53 9.75 -4.39 -4.99
C TRP A 53 10.99 -5.27 -5.18
N GLY A 54 12.08 -4.64 -5.56
CA GLY A 54 13.39 -5.29 -5.72
C GLY A 54 13.91 -5.34 -7.15
N MET A 55 13.13 -4.92 -8.16
CA MET A 55 13.56 -4.65 -9.53
C MET A 55 14.58 -5.68 -10.06
N THR A 56 15.79 -5.24 -10.40
CA THR A 56 16.87 -6.09 -10.94
C THR A 56 17.52 -7.02 -9.91
N THR A 57 17.22 -6.87 -8.62
CA THR A 57 17.74 -7.71 -7.52
C THR A 57 16.80 -8.85 -7.13
N GLY A 58 15.68 -9.00 -7.84
CA GLY A 58 14.66 -10.02 -7.58
C GLY A 58 13.44 -9.45 -6.85
N SER A 59 12.55 -10.33 -6.40
CA SER A 59 11.31 -9.97 -5.71
C SER A 59 11.54 -10.01 -4.20
N LEU A 60 11.50 -8.85 -3.55
CA LEU A 60 11.59 -8.72 -2.10
C LEU A 60 10.45 -9.46 -1.38
N PRO A 61 9.17 -9.37 -1.81
CA PRO A 61 8.09 -10.18 -1.24
C PRO A 61 8.39 -11.68 -1.30
N ASP A 62 8.84 -12.19 -2.46
CA ASP A 62 9.14 -13.62 -2.59
C ASP A 62 10.33 -14.02 -1.72
N TYR A 63 11.37 -13.19 -1.64
CA TYR A 63 12.49 -13.43 -0.73
C TYR A 63 12.01 -13.50 0.72
N LEU A 64 11.19 -12.56 1.19
CA LEU A 64 10.63 -12.57 2.54
C LEU A 64 9.75 -13.81 2.78
N ALA A 65 9.02 -14.28 1.77
CA ALA A 65 8.27 -15.53 1.84
C ALA A 65 9.19 -16.74 2.06
N THR A 66 10.37 -16.80 1.43
CA THR A 66 11.37 -17.85 1.73
C THR A 66 11.89 -17.81 3.16
N GLN A 67 11.81 -16.65 3.82
CA GLN A 67 12.17 -16.47 5.23
C GLN A 67 10.97 -16.70 6.18
N GLY A 68 9.81 -17.10 5.64
CA GLY A 68 8.61 -17.44 6.40
C GLY A 68 7.68 -16.26 6.71
N TYR A 69 7.84 -15.11 6.05
CA TYR A 69 6.89 -14.00 6.16
C TYR A 69 5.79 -14.13 5.09
N GLU A 70 4.53 -14.02 5.48
CA GLU A 70 3.42 -13.90 4.52
C GLU A 70 3.41 -12.48 3.95
N THR A 71 3.66 -12.34 2.64
CA THR A 71 3.78 -11.01 2.01
C THR A 71 3.03 -10.93 0.68
N TYR A 72 2.59 -9.70 0.35
CA TYR A 72 1.85 -9.40 -0.87
C TYR A 72 2.23 -8.04 -1.44
N ALA A 73 2.09 -7.86 -2.76
CA ALA A 73 2.22 -6.56 -3.42
C ALA A 73 0.86 -6.10 -3.98
N ALA A 74 0.27 -5.08 -3.36
CA ALA A 74 -1.01 -4.51 -3.81
C ALA A 74 -0.86 -3.84 -5.18
N SER A 75 -1.86 -4.02 -6.05
CA SER A 75 -1.88 -3.50 -7.42
C SER A 75 -2.88 -2.36 -7.50
N VAL A 76 -2.42 -1.13 -7.30
CA VAL A 76 -3.27 0.09 -7.25
C VAL A 76 -2.90 1.02 -8.42
N GLY A 77 -3.77 1.97 -8.74
CA GLY A 77 -3.59 2.87 -9.87
C GLY A 77 -2.24 3.60 -9.84
N PRO A 78 -1.40 3.50 -10.88
CA PRO A 78 -0.06 4.10 -10.89
C PRO A 78 -0.08 5.64 -10.95
N LEU A 79 -1.20 6.22 -11.38
CA LEU A 79 -1.43 7.66 -11.53
C LEU A 79 -2.74 8.13 -10.88
N SER A 80 -3.51 7.22 -10.28
CA SER A 80 -4.77 7.54 -9.63
C SER A 80 -4.55 8.33 -8.34
N SER A 81 -5.60 8.98 -7.84
CA SER A 81 -5.56 9.72 -6.60
C SER A 81 -5.23 8.81 -5.41
N ALA A 82 -4.73 9.38 -4.30
CA ALA A 82 -4.55 8.61 -3.07
C ALA A 82 -5.87 8.00 -2.56
N TRP A 83 -7.00 8.67 -2.83
CA TRP A 83 -8.33 8.18 -2.49
C TRP A 83 -8.70 6.92 -3.28
N ASP A 84 -8.56 6.97 -4.60
CA ASP A 84 -8.88 5.83 -5.47
C ASP A 84 -8.01 4.63 -5.12
N ARG A 85 -6.71 4.86 -4.95
CA ARG A 85 -5.75 3.84 -4.56
C ARG A 85 -6.06 3.24 -3.19
N ALA A 86 -6.59 4.02 -2.25
CA ALA A 86 -7.04 3.50 -0.96
C ALA A 86 -8.30 2.63 -1.09
N CYS A 87 -9.24 3.00 -1.96
CA CYS A 87 -10.43 2.20 -2.26
C CYS A 87 -10.05 0.88 -2.94
N GLU A 88 -9.12 0.92 -3.90
CA GLU A 88 -8.58 -0.27 -4.58
C GLU A 88 -7.82 -1.18 -3.60
N LEU A 89 -7.01 -0.61 -2.70
CA LEU A 89 -6.34 -1.38 -1.65
C LEU A 89 -7.35 -2.08 -0.75
N TYR A 90 -8.41 -1.37 -0.31
CA TYR A 90 -9.48 -1.96 0.48
C TYR A 90 -10.13 -3.14 -0.24
N ALA A 91 -10.53 -2.93 -1.49
CA ALA A 91 -11.19 -3.92 -2.33
C ALA A 91 -10.32 -5.17 -2.54
N GLN A 92 -9.01 -4.99 -2.71
CA GLN A 92 -8.06 -6.11 -2.80
C GLN A 92 -7.93 -6.88 -1.48
N LEU A 93 -7.98 -6.19 -0.33
CA LEU A 93 -7.86 -6.83 0.98
C LEU A 93 -9.12 -7.62 1.37
N VAL A 94 -10.32 -7.13 1.03
CA VAL A 94 -11.57 -7.84 1.32
C VAL A 94 -12.01 -8.83 0.23
N GLY A 95 -11.49 -8.72 -0.99
CA GLY A 95 -12.01 -9.46 -2.13
C GLY A 95 -13.40 -8.96 -2.52
N ALA A 96 -13.47 -7.74 -3.05
CA ALA A 96 -14.72 -7.15 -3.51
C ALA A 96 -14.50 -6.26 -4.73
N ARG A 97 -15.60 -5.85 -5.36
CA ARG A 97 -15.58 -4.77 -6.34
C ARG A 97 -15.20 -3.45 -5.70
N THR A 98 -14.23 -2.78 -6.31
CA THR A 98 -13.79 -1.45 -5.89
C THR A 98 -14.97 -0.48 -5.96
N ASP A 99 -15.26 0.18 -4.84
CA ASP A 99 -16.26 1.25 -4.72
C ASP A 99 -15.55 2.53 -4.28
N TYR A 100 -15.38 3.46 -5.22
CA TYR A 100 -14.73 4.75 -5.03
C TYR A 100 -15.61 5.75 -4.25
N GLY A 101 -16.87 5.43 -3.98
CA GLY A 101 -17.82 6.33 -3.33
C GLY A 101 -18.74 7.06 -4.30
N VAL A 102 -19.96 7.35 -3.84
CA VAL A 102 -20.97 8.08 -4.62
C VAL A 102 -20.55 9.54 -4.79
N LYS A 103 -20.15 10.19 -3.69
CA LYS A 103 -19.85 11.62 -3.70
C LYS A 103 -18.55 11.88 -4.46
N HIS A 104 -17.51 11.11 -4.21
CA HIS A 104 -16.22 11.23 -4.86
C HIS A 104 -16.34 11.08 -6.38
N ALA A 105 -17.02 10.02 -6.84
CA ALA A 105 -17.28 9.79 -8.26
C ALA A 105 -18.02 10.98 -8.92
N GLN A 106 -18.99 11.58 -8.22
CA GLN A 106 -19.73 12.75 -8.69
C GLN A 106 -18.86 14.03 -8.71
N ASP A 107 -18.09 14.27 -7.66
CA ASP A 107 -17.26 15.47 -7.51
C ASP A 107 -16.11 15.49 -8.53
N PHE A 108 -15.53 14.33 -8.83
CA PHE A 108 -14.37 14.21 -9.72
C PHE A 108 -14.68 13.66 -11.11
N GLY A 109 -15.95 13.34 -11.40
CA GLY A 109 -16.44 13.01 -12.73
C GLY A 109 -15.90 11.70 -13.30
N HIS A 110 -15.84 10.64 -12.48
CA HIS A 110 -15.47 9.29 -12.93
C HIS A 110 -16.43 8.22 -12.40
N GLU A 111 -16.28 6.99 -12.89
CA GLU A 111 -17.10 5.86 -12.46
C GLU A 111 -16.95 5.58 -10.97
N ARG A 112 -18.07 5.28 -10.29
CA ARG A 112 -18.07 4.85 -8.88
C ARG A 112 -17.39 3.51 -8.67
N TYR A 113 -17.48 2.61 -9.65
CA TYR A 113 -17.01 1.23 -9.48
C TYR A 113 -15.82 0.91 -10.37
N GLY A 114 -14.79 0.32 -9.77
CA GLY A 114 -13.59 -0.14 -10.45
C GLY A 114 -13.55 -1.66 -10.66
N ILE A 115 -12.34 -2.21 -10.57
CA ILE A 115 -12.04 -3.64 -10.74
C ILE A 115 -12.79 -4.47 -9.70
N ASP A 116 -13.30 -5.63 -10.14
CA ASP A 116 -13.87 -6.67 -9.29
C ASP A 116 -12.80 -7.68 -8.89
N TYR A 117 -12.48 -7.74 -7.60
CA TYR A 117 -11.48 -8.65 -7.06
C TYR A 117 -12.16 -9.85 -6.41
N GLU A 118 -12.29 -10.95 -7.16
CA GLU A 118 -12.97 -12.17 -6.69
C GLU A 118 -12.31 -12.82 -5.46
N THR A 119 -11.00 -12.62 -5.31
CA THR A 119 -10.21 -13.17 -4.19
C THR A 119 -9.55 -12.05 -3.40
N PRO A 120 -9.55 -12.10 -2.05
CA PRO A 120 -8.75 -11.19 -1.24
C PRO A 120 -7.25 -11.43 -1.48
N LEU A 121 -6.40 -10.50 -1.03
CA LEU A 121 -4.95 -10.72 -1.01
C LEU A 121 -4.59 -11.85 -0.05
N PHE A 122 -5.27 -11.90 1.10
CA PHE A 122 -5.16 -12.99 2.07
C PHE A 122 -6.44 -13.14 2.89
N GLU A 123 -6.62 -14.33 3.44
CA GLU A 123 -7.82 -14.67 4.21
C GLU A 123 -7.74 -14.17 5.66
N GLY A 124 -8.91 -13.88 6.23
CA GLY A 124 -9.05 -13.54 7.66
C GLY A 124 -8.68 -12.11 8.04
N TRP A 125 -8.48 -11.22 7.06
CA TRP A 125 -8.19 -9.81 7.34
C TRP A 125 -9.28 -9.17 8.21
N GLY A 126 -8.88 -8.48 9.28
CA GLY A 126 -9.78 -7.74 10.17
C GLY A 126 -10.61 -8.57 11.14
N THR A 127 -10.62 -9.90 10.99
CA THR A 127 -11.38 -10.81 11.86
C THR A 127 -10.47 -11.76 12.63
N GLN A 128 -9.39 -12.22 12.01
CA GLN A 128 -8.42 -13.14 12.59
C GLN A 128 -7.02 -12.51 12.67
N ARG A 129 -6.68 -11.70 11.67
CA ARG A 129 -5.33 -11.15 11.48
C ARG A 129 -5.42 -9.68 11.07
N ALA A 130 -4.50 -8.87 11.57
CA ALA A 130 -4.31 -7.50 11.10
C ALA A 130 -3.31 -7.48 9.94
N VAL A 131 -3.17 -6.34 9.27
CA VAL A 131 -2.19 -6.16 8.18
C VAL A 131 -1.06 -5.23 8.60
N ASN A 132 0.17 -5.57 8.21
CA ASN A 132 1.30 -4.67 8.23
C ASN A 132 1.42 -3.98 6.86
N LEU A 133 1.29 -2.66 6.80
CA LEU A 133 1.36 -1.90 5.55
C LEU A 133 2.76 -1.31 5.35
N VAL A 134 3.34 -1.52 4.17
CA VAL A 134 4.60 -0.89 3.76
C VAL A 134 4.36 -0.06 2.49
N GLY A 135 4.33 1.25 2.63
CA GLY A 135 4.12 2.18 1.51
C GLY A 135 5.43 2.83 1.05
N HIS A 136 5.82 2.63 -0.21
CA HIS A 136 6.96 3.34 -0.80
C HIS A 136 6.48 4.56 -1.60
N SER A 137 7.15 5.71 -1.48
CA SER A 137 6.84 6.93 -2.21
C SER A 137 5.36 7.31 -2.01
N PHE A 138 4.60 7.56 -3.07
CA PHE A 138 3.17 7.88 -3.00
C PHE A 138 2.32 6.76 -2.35
N GLY A 139 2.82 5.53 -2.29
CA GLY A 139 2.23 4.43 -1.54
C GLY A 139 2.14 4.74 -0.05
N GLY A 140 3.10 5.47 0.52
CA GLY A 140 3.04 5.90 1.92
C GLY A 140 1.96 6.96 2.20
N ALA A 141 1.66 7.83 1.23
CA ALA A 141 0.51 8.74 1.33
C ALA A 141 -0.81 7.97 1.21
N THR A 142 -0.86 6.99 0.30
CA THR A 142 -2.02 6.10 0.10
C THR A 142 -2.36 5.33 1.37
N THR A 143 -1.38 4.66 2.00
CA THR A 143 -1.62 3.84 3.20
C THR A 143 -2.05 4.69 4.41
N ARG A 144 -1.55 5.92 4.52
CA ARG A 144 -1.97 6.85 5.58
C ARG A 144 -3.44 7.27 5.41
N LEU A 145 -3.84 7.66 4.19
CA LEU A 145 -5.24 8.00 3.90
C LEU A 145 -6.14 6.77 4.08
N PHE A 146 -5.68 5.60 3.64
CA PHE A 146 -6.39 4.34 3.85
C PHE A 146 -6.68 4.08 5.32
N LEU A 147 -5.67 4.20 6.19
CA LEU A 147 -5.83 4.00 7.63
C LEU A 147 -6.78 5.03 8.25
N GLU A 148 -6.72 6.29 7.81
CA GLU A 148 -7.62 7.35 8.24
C GLU A 148 -9.09 6.99 7.93
N ILE A 149 -9.39 6.66 6.67
CA ILE A 149 -10.76 6.28 6.24
C ILE A 149 -11.20 5.00 6.94
N LEU A 150 -10.32 4.00 7.08
CA LEU A 150 -10.65 2.74 7.73
C LEU A 150 -11.00 2.94 9.21
N THR A 151 -10.32 3.87 9.88
CA THR A 151 -10.51 4.18 11.30
C THR A 151 -11.73 5.06 11.53
N ASN A 152 -11.87 6.14 10.77
CA ASN A 152 -12.83 7.20 11.05
C ASN A 152 -14.03 7.23 10.09
N GLY A 153 -13.94 6.52 8.97
CA GLY A 153 -14.94 6.50 7.92
C GLY A 153 -14.94 7.77 7.06
N CYS A 154 -15.95 7.89 6.21
CA CYS A 154 -16.26 9.11 5.47
C CYS A 154 -17.77 9.38 5.57
N PRO A 155 -18.22 10.21 6.53
CA PRO A 155 -19.63 10.50 6.72
C PRO A 155 -20.31 11.10 5.49
N GLU A 156 -19.57 11.86 4.68
CA GLU A 156 -20.10 12.45 3.44
C GLU A 156 -20.44 11.39 2.40
N GLU A 157 -19.61 10.36 2.25
CA GLU A 157 -19.91 9.21 1.38
C GLU A 157 -21.10 8.40 1.89
N VAL A 158 -21.20 8.20 3.21
CA VAL A 158 -22.33 7.51 3.83
C VAL A 158 -23.64 8.28 3.59
N ALA A 159 -23.60 9.60 3.74
CA ALA A 159 -24.75 10.46 3.48
C ALA A 159 -25.14 10.46 1.99
N ALA A 160 -24.16 10.53 1.08
CA ALA A 160 -24.39 10.49 -0.35
C ALA A 160 -24.97 9.15 -0.82
N ALA A 161 -24.46 8.02 -0.32
CA ALA A 161 -25.02 6.70 -0.59
C ALA A 161 -26.47 6.59 -0.11
N LYS A 162 -26.75 7.07 1.11
CA LYS A 162 -28.12 7.12 1.65
C LYS A 162 -29.05 7.96 0.77
N ALA A 163 -28.61 9.14 0.33
CA ALA A 163 -29.39 10.02 -0.54
C ALA A 163 -29.66 9.39 -1.92
N ALA A 164 -28.71 8.62 -2.44
CA ALA A 164 -28.84 7.87 -3.68
C ALA A 164 -29.62 6.54 -3.54
N GLY A 165 -30.07 6.17 -2.34
CA GLY A 165 -30.82 4.94 -2.10
C GLY A 165 -29.99 3.65 -2.26
N VAL A 166 -28.67 3.74 -2.07
CA VAL A 166 -27.72 2.63 -2.23
C VAL A 166 -26.93 2.41 -0.94
N ALA A 167 -26.39 1.19 -0.77
CA ALA A 167 -25.49 0.92 0.35
C ALA A 167 -24.14 1.66 0.15
N PRO A 168 -23.57 2.25 1.21
CA PRO A 168 -22.20 2.75 1.17
C PRO A 168 -21.21 1.58 1.17
N SER A 169 -20.01 1.79 0.62
CA SER A 169 -18.90 0.85 0.81
C SER A 169 -18.60 0.69 2.31
N PRO A 170 -18.39 -0.55 2.81
CA PRO A 170 -17.99 -0.76 4.19
C PRO A 170 -16.68 -0.07 4.57
N PHE A 171 -15.84 0.28 3.58
CA PHE A 171 -14.64 1.09 3.78
C PHE A 171 -14.96 2.43 4.45
N PHE A 172 -16.04 3.09 4.04
CA PHE A 172 -16.41 4.43 4.52
C PHE A 172 -17.15 4.43 5.87
N LEU A 173 -17.38 3.27 6.49
CA LEU A 173 -18.10 3.19 7.76
C LEU A 173 -17.25 3.43 9.01
N GLY A 174 -15.91 3.48 8.88
CA GLY A 174 -15.01 3.65 10.03
C GLY A 174 -15.01 2.46 10.99
N GLY A 175 -14.38 2.63 12.16
CA GLY A 175 -14.34 1.65 13.25
C GLY A 175 -13.41 0.45 13.04
N LYS A 176 -12.57 0.47 11.99
CA LYS A 176 -11.72 -0.67 11.58
C LYS A 176 -10.22 -0.39 11.69
N GLY A 177 -9.82 0.60 12.51
CA GLY A 177 -8.40 0.98 12.66
C GLY A 177 -7.52 -0.15 13.19
N SER A 178 -8.04 -1.02 14.07
CA SER A 178 -7.31 -2.19 14.59
C SER A 178 -7.05 -3.29 13.55
N TRP A 179 -7.59 -3.18 12.34
CA TRP A 179 -7.32 -4.11 11.24
C TRP A 179 -5.96 -3.88 10.60
N VAL A 180 -5.27 -2.78 10.97
CA VAL A 180 -3.89 -2.47 10.58
C VAL A 180 -3.03 -2.53 11.83
N HIS A 181 -2.06 -3.45 11.85
CA HIS A 181 -1.12 -3.62 12.94
C HIS A 181 -0.05 -2.54 12.91
N SER A 182 0.52 -2.29 11.73
CA SER A 182 1.55 -1.28 11.53
C SER A 182 1.43 -0.62 10.16
N LEU A 183 1.99 0.59 10.07
CA LEU A 183 2.17 1.32 8.83
C LEU A 183 3.59 1.87 8.80
N THR A 184 4.36 1.42 7.81
CA THR A 184 5.70 1.91 7.52
C THR A 184 5.69 2.66 6.19
N ALA A 185 6.18 3.89 6.19
CA ALA A 185 6.32 4.70 4.98
C ALA A 185 7.79 4.91 4.63
N ILE A 186 8.17 4.59 3.40
CA ILE A 186 9.54 4.68 2.90
C ILE A 186 9.59 5.74 1.81
N ALA A 187 10.40 6.78 2.01
CA ALA A 187 10.56 7.89 1.06
C ALA A 187 9.22 8.52 0.59
N ALA A 188 8.22 8.55 1.47
CA ALA A 188 6.89 9.04 1.13
C ALA A 188 6.86 10.59 1.15
N PRO A 189 6.31 11.25 0.12
CA PRO A 189 6.21 12.71 0.07
C PRO A 189 5.05 13.21 0.95
N HIS A 190 5.15 12.99 2.27
CA HIS A 190 4.10 13.36 3.23
C HIS A 190 3.80 14.87 3.27
N ASN A 191 4.75 15.68 2.82
CA ASN A 191 4.62 17.14 2.69
C ASN A 191 4.75 17.58 1.23
N GLY A 192 4.43 16.69 0.29
CA GLY A 192 4.64 16.93 -1.14
C GLY A 192 6.11 16.81 -1.55
N THR A 193 6.38 17.24 -2.78
CA THR A 193 7.73 17.30 -3.36
C THR A 193 7.84 18.57 -4.20
N THR A 194 8.95 19.28 -4.09
CA THR A 194 9.24 20.44 -4.94
C THR A 194 9.41 20.06 -6.40
N PHE A 195 9.51 18.77 -6.74
CA PHE A 195 9.63 18.30 -8.11
C PHE A 195 8.52 18.85 -9.03
N ILE A 196 7.28 18.95 -8.53
CA ILE A 196 6.15 19.48 -9.34
C ILE A 196 6.29 20.99 -9.54
N GLU A 197 6.67 21.73 -8.49
CA GLU A 197 6.83 23.20 -8.53
C GLU A 197 8.05 23.64 -9.33
N ALA A 198 9.15 22.89 -9.25
CA ALA A 198 10.41 23.18 -9.90
C ALA A 198 10.47 22.71 -11.37
N ASN A 199 9.49 21.92 -11.82
CA ASN A 199 9.38 21.44 -13.21
C ASN A 199 7.99 21.80 -13.77
N SER A 200 7.54 23.04 -13.57
CA SER A 200 6.23 23.53 -14.00
C SER A 200 5.98 23.53 -15.52
N ASP A 201 7.00 23.21 -16.32
CA ASP A 201 6.97 23.27 -17.80
C ASP A 201 6.61 21.91 -18.45
N PHE A 202 6.01 20.99 -17.69
CA PHE A 202 5.47 19.72 -18.22
C PHE A 202 4.14 19.89 -18.96
#